data_AF-Q8NRY7-F1
#
_entry.id   AF-Q8NRY7-F1
#
_cell.length_a   1.000
_cell.length_b   1.000
_cell.length_c   1.000
_cell.angle_alpha   90.00
_cell.angle_beta   90.00
_cell.angle_gamma   90.00
#
_symmetry.space_group_name_H-M   'P 1'
#
loop_
_entity.id
_entity.type
_entity.pdbx_description
1 polymer ?
#
loop_
_entity_poly.entity_id
_entity_poly.type
_entity_poly.pdbx_seq_one_letter_code
_entity_poly.pdbx_strand_id
1 'polypeptide(L)'
;MLADDVVVVAEFRDRIYPGLVETGRVERGGDKPFHTVVNAENYHALEMLTYTHRHSIDAIYIDPPYNTGARDWKYDNDYVASDDDYRHSKWLAFMERRLKICRELMRSDATLVATIDEHEVNRLGVLLDQLFPESTRQLVTIVNNPKGVTQGYLSRVEEYAFFVFGPDARIGSVDDDLLTHRDMADAEGELQRPRWKGLLRSGDDSLRADRKDMFYPVWFDESTGRLSHAGEALPLDETPDFSPQDGLTPIWPIRRDMKEGPTRAAPRRSILDYALHPHL
;
A
#
# COMPACT_ATOMS: atom_id res chain seq x y z
N MET A 1 -21.55 22.44 -48.04
CA MET A 1 -20.45 23.37 -47.75
C MET A 1 -20.36 23.53 -46.24
N LEU A 2 -19.47 22.75 -45.61
CA LEU A 2 -19.07 22.86 -44.20
C LEU A 2 -17.74 22.11 -43.94
N ALA A 3 -17.12 21.52 -44.98
CA ALA A 3 -15.89 20.73 -44.89
C ALA A 3 -14.65 21.51 -45.35
N ASP A 4 -14.81 22.67 -45.97
CA ASP A 4 -13.71 23.46 -46.54
C ASP A 4 -13.00 24.34 -45.49
N ASP A 5 -13.53 24.41 -44.26
CA ASP A 5 -12.98 25.23 -43.16
C ASP A 5 -12.24 24.40 -42.09
N VAL A 6 -11.97 23.11 -42.34
CA VAL A 6 -11.26 22.25 -41.38
C VAL A 6 -9.76 22.25 -41.69
N VAL A 7 -8.98 22.91 -40.85
CA VAL A 7 -7.51 22.80 -40.88
C VAL A 7 -7.09 21.62 -40.03
N VAL A 8 -6.42 20.63 -40.64
CA VAL A 8 -5.77 19.54 -39.90
C VAL A 8 -4.55 20.11 -39.18
N VAL A 9 -4.62 20.18 -37.84
CA VAL A 9 -3.55 20.75 -37.00
C VAL A 9 -2.53 19.70 -36.56
N ALA A 10 -2.92 18.42 -36.49
CA ALA A 10 -2.04 17.29 -36.17
C ALA A 10 -2.71 15.96 -36.58
N GLU A 11 -1.91 14.99 -37.01
CA GLU A 11 -2.35 13.62 -37.28
C GLU A 11 -2.20 12.70 -36.05
N PHE A 12 -2.86 11.53 -36.07
CA PHE A 12 -2.91 10.54 -34.97
C PHE A 12 -1.54 9.96 -34.54
N ARG A 13 -0.42 10.49 -35.03
CA ARG A 13 0.95 10.09 -34.70
C ARG A 13 1.95 11.24 -34.64
N ASP A 14 1.50 12.49 -34.80
CA ASP A 14 2.39 13.62 -34.64
C ASP A 14 2.80 13.76 -33.18
N ARG A 15 4.12 13.88 -32.94
CA ARG A 15 4.65 14.22 -31.62
C ARG A 15 4.34 15.68 -31.34
N ILE A 16 3.20 15.91 -30.72
CA ILE A 16 2.90 17.17 -30.06
C ILE A 16 3.86 17.27 -28.87
N TYR A 17 4.65 18.34 -28.80
CA TYR A 17 5.47 18.66 -27.63
C TYR A 17 4.63 19.53 -26.70
N PRO A 18 3.96 18.95 -25.69
CA PRO A 18 3.18 19.72 -24.74
C PRO A 18 4.09 20.70 -24.01
N GLY A 19 3.83 21.99 -24.21
CA GLY A 19 4.37 23.07 -23.38
C GLY A 19 3.40 23.38 -22.26
N LEU A 20 3.93 23.71 -21.08
CA LEU A 20 3.11 24.28 -20.01
C LEU A 20 3.01 25.80 -20.20
N VAL A 21 1.78 26.30 -20.10
CA VAL A 21 1.51 27.74 -19.94
C VAL A 21 1.04 27.94 -18.52
N GLU A 22 1.70 28.84 -17.80
CA GLU A 22 1.27 29.21 -16.45
C GLU A 22 -0.04 30.02 -16.53
N THR A 23 -1.11 29.50 -15.91
CA THR A 23 -2.44 30.14 -15.89
C THR A 23 -2.71 30.91 -14.60
N GLY A 24 -1.92 30.66 -13.56
CA GLY A 24 -2.03 31.34 -12.26
C GLY A 24 -1.02 30.80 -11.25
N ARG A 25 -0.77 31.60 -10.20
CA ARG A 25 0.13 31.28 -9.10
C ARG A 25 -0.35 31.87 -7.79
N VAL A 26 -0.10 31.16 -6.69
CA VAL A 26 -0.34 31.64 -5.33
C VAL A 26 0.95 31.45 -4.52
N GLU A 27 1.49 32.55 -3.99
CA GLU A 27 2.75 32.54 -3.25
C GLU A 27 2.49 32.80 -1.76
N ARG A 28 2.48 31.72 -0.96
CA ARG A 28 2.32 31.78 0.51
C ARG A 28 3.41 31.02 1.26
N GLY A 29 4.35 30.40 0.54
CA GLY A 29 5.31 29.42 1.08
C GLY A 29 6.70 29.96 1.44
N GLY A 30 7.01 31.22 1.13
CA GLY A 30 8.38 31.75 1.26
C GLY A 30 9.35 30.98 0.38
N ASP A 31 10.44 30.46 0.95
CA ASP A 31 11.51 29.73 0.25
C ASP A 31 11.20 28.25 -0.02
N LYS A 32 9.99 27.78 0.30
CA LYS A 32 9.59 26.37 0.08
C LYS A 32 9.36 26.08 -1.41
N PRO A 33 9.54 24.82 -1.86
CA PRO A 33 9.21 24.42 -3.22
C PRO A 33 7.75 24.68 -3.57
N PHE A 34 7.49 24.94 -4.85
CA PHE A 34 6.13 25.10 -5.36
C PHE A 34 5.43 23.75 -5.52
N HIS A 35 4.13 23.75 -5.24
CA HIS A 35 3.23 22.71 -5.73
C HIS A 35 2.67 23.13 -7.08
N THR A 36 2.58 22.18 -8.00
CA THR A 36 2.12 22.42 -9.38
C THR A 36 0.79 21.73 -9.61
N VAL A 37 -0.18 22.46 -10.15
CA VAL A 37 -1.44 21.91 -10.67
C VAL A 37 -1.41 22.03 -12.19
N VAL A 38 -1.59 20.91 -12.88
CA VAL A 38 -1.62 20.87 -14.35
C VAL A 38 -3.07 20.65 -14.78
N ASN A 39 -3.60 21.58 -15.57
CA ASN A 39 -4.90 21.40 -16.23
C ASN A 39 -4.67 20.94 -17.67
N ALA A 40 -4.83 19.65 -17.91
CA ALA A 40 -4.74 19.02 -19.22
C ALA A 40 -5.41 17.64 -19.18
N GLU A 41 -5.60 17.04 -20.36
CA GLU A 41 -5.86 15.61 -20.44
C GLU A 41 -4.64 14.87 -19.86
N ASN A 42 -4.88 14.01 -18.87
CA ASN A 42 -3.83 13.45 -18.02
C ASN A 42 -2.84 12.57 -18.79
N TYR A 43 -3.21 11.91 -19.88
CA TYR A 43 -2.28 11.18 -20.73
C TYR A 43 -1.21 12.11 -21.31
N HIS A 44 -1.61 13.26 -21.85
CA HIS A 44 -0.68 14.25 -22.40
C HIS A 44 0.14 14.95 -21.31
N ALA A 45 -0.45 15.20 -20.15
CA ALA A 45 0.28 15.74 -18.99
C ALA A 45 1.39 14.77 -18.54
N LEU A 46 1.08 13.47 -18.44
CA LEU A 46 2.04 12.44 -18.06
C LEU A 46 3.16 12.30 -19.10
N GLU A 47 2.84 12.25 -20.40
CA GLU A 47 3.83 12.23 -21.48
C GLU A 47 4.82 13.41 -21.37
N MET A 48 4.31 14.61 -21.09
CA MET A 48 5.13 15.81 -20.87
C MET A 48 6.06 15.66 -19.66
N LEU A 49 5.53 15.14 -18.55
CA LEU A 49 6.32 14.93 -17.33
C LEU A 49 7.47 13.94 -17.56
N THR A 50 7.41 13.06 -18.57
CA THR A 50 8.54 12.17 -18.88
C THR A 50 9.81 12.89 -19.35
N TYR A 51 9.71 14.15 -19.77
CA TYR A 51 10.89 14.94 -20.13
C TYR A 51 11.62 15.51 -18.90
N THR A 52 10.89 15.74 -17.81
CA THR A 52 11.38 16.47 -16.63
C THR A 52 11.48 15.61 -15.38
N HIS A 53 10.68 14.53 -15.29
CA HIS A 53 10.46 13.74 -14.08
C HIS A 53 10.57 12.22 -14.32
N ARG A 54 11.23 11.80 -15.39
CA ARG A 54 11.49 10.38 -15.66
C ARG A 54 12.31 9.77 -14.52
N HIS A 55 11.86 8.64 -13.98
CA HIS A 55 12.45 7.97 -12.82
C HIS A 55 12.70 8.86 -11.61
N SER A 56 11.86 9.88 -11.39
CA SER A 56 12.03 10.79 -10.24
C SER A 56 10.84 10.78 -9.28
N ILE A 57 9.71 10.22 -9.69
CA ILE A 57 8.49 10.18 -8.87
C ILE A 57 8.59 9.06 -7.85
N ASP A 58 8.40 9.40 -6.57
CA ASP A 58 8.45 8.52 -5.40
C ASP A 58 7.07 7.95 -5.01
N ALA A 59 6.00 8.68 -5.28
CA ALA A 59 4.64 8.20 -5.06
C ALA A 59 3.66 8.66 -6.14
N ILE A 60 2.74 7.77 -6.53
CA ILE A 60 1.62 8.10 -7.41
C ILE A 60 0.34 7.61 -6.72
N TYR A 61 -0.66 8.48 -6.62
CA TYR A 61 -2.00 8.11 -6.16
C TYR A 61 -3.01 8.45 -7.27
N ILE A 62 -3.86 7.49 -7.63
CA ILE A 62 -4.92 7.67 -8.63
C ILE A 62 -6.25 7.15 -8.13
N ASP A 63 -7.31 7.87 -8.48
CA ASP A 63 -8.72 7.54 -8.27
C ASP A 63 -9.45 7.51 -9.62
N PRO A 64 -9.17 6.49 -10.47
CA PRO A 64 -9.69 6.41 -11.83
C PRO A 64 -11.22 6.30 -11.85
N PRO A 65 -11.87 6.58 -12.99
CA PRO A 65 -13.31 6.35 -13.13
C PRO A 65 -13.63 4.88 -12.90
N TYR A 66 -14.64 4.61 -12.08
CA TYR A 66 -15.04 3.27 -11.66
C TYR A 66 -15.87 2.49 -12.72
N ASN A 67 -16.12 3.09 -13.88
CA ASN A 67 -16.87 2.47 -15.00
C ASN A 67 -18.26 1.92 -14.59
N THR A 68 -18.90 2.54 -13.60
CA THR A 68 -20.21 2.14 -13.06
C THR A 68 -21.37 2.39 -14.03
N GLY A 69 -21.12 3.09 -15.15
CA GLY A 69 -22.14 3.55 -16.09
C GLY A 69 -22.96 4.74 -15.59
N ALA A 70 -22.77 5.20 -14.35
CA ALA A 70 -23.36 6.42 -13.84
C ALA A 70 -22.69 7.63 -14.50
N ARG A 71 -23.47 8.53 -15.09
CA ARG A 71 -22.96 9.81 -15.64
C ARG A 71 -22.72 10.77 -14.48
N ASP A 72 -21.59 10.62 -13.78
CA ASP A 72 -21.20 11.54 -12.73
C ASP A 72 -20.29 12.64 -13.30
N TRP A 73 -20.49 13.87 -12.85
CA TRP A 73 -19.78 15.07 -13.33
C TRP A 73 -18.26 15.03 -13.09
N LYS A 74 -17.81 14.14 -12.19
CA LYS A 74 -16.42 13.94 -11.79
C LYS A 74 -15.57 13.23 -12.86
N TYR A 75 -16.20 12.53 -13.80
CA TYR A 75 -15.50 11.75 -14.83
C TYR A 75 -16.10 12.01 -16.21
N ASP A 76 -15.24 12.20 -17.21
CA ASP A 76 -15.65 12.22 -18.61
C ASP A 76 -16.05 10.79 -19.05
N ASN A 77 -17.26 10.39 -18.65
CA ASN A 77 -17.84 9.10 -18.98
C ASN A 77 -18.41 9.07 -20.42
N ASP A 78 -18.17 10.10 -21.23
CA ASP A 78 -18.56 10.09 -22.65
C ASP A 78 -17.70 9.12 -23.48
N TYR A 79 -16.57 8.64 -22.93
CA TYR A 79 -15.72 7.65 -23.60
C TYR A 79 -16.37 6.27 -23.76
N VAL A 80 -17.32 5.91 -22.89
CA VAL A 80 -17.88 4.57 -22.84
C VAL A 80 -19.35 4.60 -22.43
N ALA A 81 -20.25 4.34 -23.38
CA ALA A 81 -21.67 4.25 -23.12
C ALA A 81 -22.00 2.99 -22.28
N SER A 82 -23.01 3.07 -21.42
CA SER A 82 -23.41 1.97 -20.53
C SER A 82 -23.95 0.74 -21.27
N ASP A 83 -24.35 0.90 -22.53
CA ASP A 83 -24.81 -0.12 -23.46
C ASP A 83 -23.71 -0.61 -24.41
N ASP A 84 -22.46 -0.16 -24.22
CA ASP A 84 -21.32 -0.60 -25.00
C ASP A 84 -20.81 -1.97 -24.51
N ASP A 85 -20.91 -2.98 -25.39
CA ASP A 85 -20.40 -4.32 -25.15
C ASP A 85 -18.87 -4.34 -24.87
N TYR A 86 -18.14 -3.35 -25.38
CA TYR A 86 -16.69 -3.24 -25.24
C TYR A 86 -16.25 -2.32 -24.09
N ARG A 87 -17.16 -1.94 -23.18
CA ARG A 87 -16.89 -0.96 -22.11
C ARG A 87 -15.62 -1.24 -21.32
N HIS A 88 -15.44 -2.50 -20.92
CA HIS A 88 -14.34 -2.93 -20.07
C HIS A 88 -13.02 -2.91 -20.83
N SER A 89 -13.05 -3.29 -22.11
CA SER A 89 -11.88 -3.24 -22.99
C SER A 89 -11.45 -1.80 -23.27
N LYS A 90 -12.39 -0.89 -23.47
CA LYS A 90 -12.11 0.55 -23.63
C LYS A 90 -11.52 1.15 -22.36
N TRP A 91 -12.10 0.84 -21.20
CA TRP A 91 -11.57 1.27 -19.91
C TRP A 91 -10.16 0.75 -19.65
N LEU A 92 -9.90 -0.54 -19.93
CA LEU A 92 -8.56 -1.12 -19.83
C LEU A 92 -7.57 -0.43 -20.78
N ALA A 93 -7.95 -0.17 -22.02
CA ALA A 93 -7.09 0.55 -22.98
C ALA A 93 -6.81 2.00 -22.52
N PHE A 94 -7.79 2.65 -21.89
CA PHE A 94 -7.63 3.97 -21.27
C PHE A 94 -6.62 3.92 -20.12
N MET A 95 -6.75 2.96 -19.20
CA MET A 95 -5.85 2.81 -18.06
C MET A 95 -4.44 2.38 -18.48
N GLU A 96 -4.32 1.42 -19.39
CA GLU A 96 -3.04 0.87 -19.85
C GLU A 96 -2.11 1.96 -20.38
N ARG A 97 -2.63 2.88 -21.19
CA ARG A 97 -1.84 3.98 -21.78
C ARG A 97 -1.21 4.86 -20.70
N ARG A 98 -1.96 5.16 -19.63
CA ARG A 98 -1.50 6.03 -18.53
C ARG A 98 -0.54 5.29 -17.61
N LEU A 99 -0.86 4.05 -17.25
CA LEU A 99 -0.03 3.22 -16.37
C LEU A 99 1.34 2.91 -16.97
N LYS A 100 1.42 2.75 -18.30
CA LYS A 100 2.71 2.63 -19.01
C LYS A 100 3.62 3.84 -18.77
N ILE A 101 3.06 5.05 -18.81
CA ILE A 101 3.81 6.27 -18.57
C ILE A 101 4.17 6.41 -17.09
N CYS A 102 3.22 6.11 -16.18
CA CYS A 102 3.50 6.10 -14.74
C CYS A 102 4.72 5.24 -14.41
N ARG A 103 4.86 4.07 -15.03
CA ARG A 103 6.03 3.20 -14.87
C ARG A 103 7.35 3.86 -15.30
N GLU A 104 7.34 4.72 -16.32
CA GLU A 104 8.53 5.46 -16.75
C GLU A 104 8.87 6.63 -15.81
N LEU A 105 7.87 7.20 -15.16
CA LEU A 105 8.04 8.30 -14.20
C LEU A 105 8.50 7.82 -12.82
N MET A 106 8.08 6.61 -12.43
CA MET A 106 8.39 6.04 -11.12
C MET A 106 9.89 5.71 -10.97
N ARG A 107 10.41 6.02 -9.78
CA ARG A 107 11.65 5.45 -9.25
C ARG A 107 11.48 3.96 -8.95
N SER A 108 12.58 3.23 -8.80
CA SER A 108 12.54 1.80 -8.44
C SER A 108 12.03 1.55 -7.02
N ASP A 109 12.12 2.53 -6.13
CA ASP A 109 11.61 2.50 -4.75
C ASP A 109 10.25 3.19 -4.58
N ALA A 110 9.60 3.59 -5.67
CA ALA A 110 8.34 4.30 -5.64
C ALA A 110 7.14 3.39 -5.35
N THR A 111 6.02 4.00 -4.95
CA THR A 111 4.73 3.30 -4.78
C THR A 111 3.65 3.92 -5.66
N LEU A 112 2.93 3.09 -6.40
CA LEU A 112 1.69 3.45 -7.06
C LEU A 112 0.50 2.94 -6.24
N VAL A 113 -0.44 3.82 -5.92
CA VAL A 113 -1.70 3.51 -5.25
C VAL A 113 -2.84 3.81 -6.22
N ALA A 114 -3.69 2.83 -6.48
CA ALA A 114 -4.87 2.98 -7.32
C ALA A 114 -6.12 2.53 -6.57
N THR A 115 -7.02 3.45 -6.24
CA THR A 115 -8.35 3.11 -5.71
C THR A 115 -9.24 2.57 -6.81
N ILE A 116 -10.12 1.63 -6.46
CA ILE A 116 -11.00 0.97 -7.41
C ILE A 116 -12.19 0.35 -6.68
N ASP A 117 -13.31 0.23 -7.39
CA ASP A 117 -14.47 -0.52 -6.91
C ASP A 117 -14.49 -1.96 -7.44
N GLU A 118 -15.56 -2.70 -7.13
CA GLU A 118 -15.75 -4.07 -7.58
C GLU A 118 -15.88 -4.25 -9.10
N HIS A 119 -16.26 -3.21 -9.84
CA HIS A 119 -16.58 -3.36 -11.26
C HIS A 119 -15.33 -3.65 -12.08
N GLU A 120 -14.21 -3.02 -11.71
CA GLU A 120 -12.95 -3.12 -12.45
C GLU A 120 -11.76 -3.69 -11.65
N VAL A 121 -11.92 -3.95 -10.34
CA VAL A 121 -10.82 -4.48 -9.48
C VAL A 121 -10.08 -5.67 -10.10
N ASN A 122 -10.81 -6.66 -10.63
CA ASN A 122 -10.20 -7.86 -11.19
C ASN A 122 -9.43 -7.57 -12.48
N ARG A 123 -9.97 -6.69 -13.34
CA ARG A 123 -9.36 -6.35 -14.62
C ARG A 123 -8.14 -5.47 -14.43
N LEU A 124 -8.23 -4.47 -13.55
CA LEU A 124 -7.10 -3.64 -13.17
C LEU A 124 -5.99 -4.47 -12.55
N GLY A 125 -6.31 -5.43 -11.66
CA GLY A 125 -5.32 -6.33 -11.05
C GLY A 125 -4.49 -7.08 -12.09
N VAL A 126 -5.13 -7.68 -13.09
CA VAL A 126 -4.43 -8.38 -14.19
C VAL A 126 -3.58 -7.42 -15.02
N LEU A 127 -4.10 -6.22 -15.32
CA LEU A 127 -3.34 -5.21 -16.05
C LEU A 127 -2.10 -4.75 -15.28
N LEU A 128 -2.21 -4.54 -13.97
CA LEU A 128 -1.09 -4.16 -13.12
C LEU A 128 -0.02 -5.26 -13.08
N ASP A 129 -0.41 -6.53 -12.95
CA ASP A 129 0.52 -7.67 -12.99
C ASP A 129 1.27 -7.74 -14.34
N GLN A 130 0.59 -7.42 -15.45
CA GLN A 130 1.21 -7.37 -16.77
C GLN A 130 2.20 -6.20 -16.93
N LEU A 131 1.87 -5.02 -16.41
CA LEU A 131 2.67 -3.81 -16.61
C LEU A 131 3.83 -3.68 -15.62
N PHE A 132 3.70 -4.24 -14.43
CA PHE A 132 4.64 -4.13 -13.32
C PHE A 132 5.10 -5.51 -12.80
N PRO A 133 5.70 -6.37 -13.64
CA PRO A 133 5.98 -7.76 -13.29
C PRO A 133 7.02 -7.94 -12.16
N GLU A 134 7.89 -6.95 -11.95
CA GLU A 134 8.91 -6.96 -10.89
C GLU A 134 8.46 -6.25 -9.61
N SER A 135 7.25 -5.68 -9.62
CA SER A 135 6.69 -4.97 -8.47
C SER A 135 5.94 -5.93 -7.56
N THR A 136 5.93 -5.61 -6.26
CA THR A 136 5.06 -6.30 -5.31
C THR A 136 3.72 -5.61 -5.29
N ARG A 137 2.65 -6.34 -5.63
CA ARG A 137 1.27 -5.83 -5.57
C ARG A 137 0.55 -6.34 -4.32
N GLN A 138 -0.16 -5.45 -3.65
CA GLN A 138 -1.08 -5.77 -2.56
C GLN A 138 -2.45 -5.17 -2.85
N LEU A 139 -3.51 -5.94 -2.57
CA LEU A 139 -4.89 -5.47 -2.59
C LEU A 139 -5.33 -5.21 -1.16
N VAL A 140 -5.79 -3.99 -0.90
CA VAL A 140 -6.32 -3.56 0.40
C VAL A 140 -7.82 -3.33 0.26
N THR A 141 -8.58 -3.83 1.22
CA THR A 141 -10.01 -3.56 1.36
C THR A 141 -10.22 -2.33 2.23
N ILE A 142 -10.93 -1.34 1.71
CA ILE A 142 -11.27 -0.10 2.39
C ILE A 142 -12.74 -0.17 2.81
N VAL A 143 -13.01 -0.28 4.11
CA VAL A 143 -14.39 -0.29 4.61
C VAL A 143 -14.90 1.15 4.66
N ASN A 144 -15.82 1.50 3.76
CA ASN A 144 -16.40 2.84 3.65
C ASN A 144 -17.71 2.99 4.45
N ASN A 145 -18.50 1.92 4.57
CA ASN A 145 -19.76 1.91 5.28
C ASN A 145 -19.96 0.58 6.04
N PRO A 146 -19.62 0.53 7.34
CA PRO A 146 -19.76 -0.69 8.15
C PRO A 146 -21.18 -1.24 8.26
N LYS A 147 -22.22 -0.40 8.07
CA LYS A 147 -23.63 -0.84 8.08
C LYS A 147 -23.99 -1.65 6.83
N GLY A 148 -23.25 -1.41 5.75
CA GLY A 148 -23.48 -1.99 4.45
C GLY A 148 -24.67 -1.41 3.70
N VAL A 149 -24.61 -1.54 2.38
CA VAL A 149 -25.72 -1.25 1.46
C VAL A 149 -25.98 -2.49 0.64
N THR A 150 -27.20 -3.00 0.64
CA THR A 150 -27.57 -4.17 -0.15
C THR A 150 -27.47 -3.86 -1.64
N GLN A 151 -26.64 -4.61 -2.35
CA GLN A 151 -26.52 -4.58 -3.80
C GLN A 151 -26.64 -6.01 -4.34
N GLY A 152 -27.79 -6.32 -4.94
CA GLY A 152 -28.13 -7.69 -5.33
C GLY A 152 -28.43 -8.57 -4.12
N TYR A 153 -27.66 -9.64 -3.94
CA TYR A 153 -27.90 -10.64 -2.88
C TYR A 153 -27.19 -10.35 -1.57
N LEU A 154 -26.12 -9.54 -1.58
CA LEU A 154 -25.27 -9.28 -0.41
C LEU A 154 -25.16 -7.78 -0.14
N SER A 155 -24.89 -7.44 1.12
CA SER A 155 -24.55 -6.07 1.52
C SER A 155 -23.08 -5.79 1.27
N ARG A 156 -22.81 -4.65 0.63
CA ARG A 156 -21.47 -4.13 0.34
C ARG A 156 -21.09 -3.11 1.40
N VAL A 157 -19.88 -3.21 1.93
CA VAL A 157 -19.34 -2.31 2.97
C VAL A 157 -18.04 -1.64 2.54
N GLU A 158 -17.54 -1.99 1.35
CA GLU A 158 -16.15 -1.78 0.97
C GLU A 158 -15.92 -1.26 -0.44
N GLU A 159 -14.76 -0.63 -0.59
CA GLU A 159 -14.03 -0.37 -1.83
C GLU A 159 -12.64 -1.01 -1.73
N TYR A 160 -11.82 -0.87 -2.77
CA TYR A 160 -10.49 -1.46 -2.81
C TYR A 160 -9.41 -0.44 -3.19
N ALA A 161 -8.17 -0.75 -2.84
CA ALA A 161 -7.00 -0.07 -3.37
C ALA A 161 -5.90 -1.09 -3.69
N PHE A 162 -5.29 -0.94 -4.87
CA PHE A 162 -4.05 -1.61 -5.19
C PHE A 162 -2.87 -0.75 -4.75
N PHE A 163 -1.97 -1.35 -3.97
CA PHE A 163 -0.63 -0.82 -3.71
C PHE A 163 0.35 -1.60 -4.57
N VAL A 164 1.07 -0.90 -5.44
CA VAL A 164 2.09 -1.44 -6.33
C VAL A 164 3.42 -0.84 -5.91
N PHE A 165 4.19 -1.64 -5.19
CA PHE A 165 5.50 -1.27 -4.68
C PHE A 165 6.57 -1.61 -5.71
N GLY A 166 7.36 -0.61 -6.10
CA GLY A 166 8.53 -0.81 -6.96
C GLY A 166 9.50 -1.85 -6.38
N PRO A 167 10.38 -2.43 -7.19
CA PRO A 167 11.26 -3.53 -6.78
C PRO A 167 12.17 -3.18 -5.57
N ASP A 168 12.57 -1.91 -5.47
CA ASP A 168 13.43 -1.42 -4.39
C ASP A 168 12.63 -0.76 -3.26
N ALA A 169 11.30 -0.73 -3.36
CA ALA A 169 10.45 -0.09 -2.36
C ALA A 169 10.57 -0.83 -1.03
N ARG A 170 10.64 -0.07 0.05
CA ARG A 170 10.70 -0.58 1.43
C ARG A 170 9.69 0.18 2.26
N ILE A 171 8.99 -0.54 3.13
CA ILE A 171 8.07 0.07 4.09
C ILE A 171 8.92 0.55 5.27
N GLY A 172 8.97 1.87 5.47
CA GLY A 172 9.58 2.45 6.66
C GLY A 172 8.75 2.15 7.89
N SER A 173 9.41 1.91 9.03
CA SER A 173 8.71 1.92 10.32
C SER A 173 8.24 3.34 10.59
N VAL A 174 6.95 3.50 10.87
CA VAL A 174 6.36 4.76 11.32
C VAL A 174 6.02 4.64 12.79
N ASP A 175 6.31 5.68 13.57
CA ASP A 175 5.99 5.70 15.01
C ASP A 175 4.48 5.84 15.27
N ASP A 176 3.74 6.30 14.25
CA ASP A 176 2.28 6.42 14.25
C ASP A 176 1.69 5.23 13.48
N ASP A 177 0.84 4.44 14.14
CA ASP A 177 0.18 3.31 13.50
C ASP A 177 -0.93 3.75 12.52
N LEU A 178 -1.26 5.05 12.46
CA LEU A 178 -2.29 5.66 11.62
C LEU A 178 -3.69 5.02 11.77
N LEU A 179 -3.90 4.21 12.81
CA LEU A 179 -5.15 3.49 13.10
C LEU A 179 -5.94 4.14 14.27
N THR A 180 -5.34 5.11 14.94
CA THR A 180 -5.82 5.67 16.21
C THR A 180 -7.04 6.60 16.15
N HIS A 181 -7.56 6.97 14.97
CA HIS A 181 -8.58 8.02 14.90
C HIS A 181 -10.05 7.57 14.97
N ARG A 182 -10.38 6.27 15.03
CA ARG A 182 -11.79 5.84 14.96
C ARG A 182 -12.37 5.11 16.17
N ASP A 183 -11.62 4.34 16.94
CA ASP A 183 -12.29 3.37 17.84
C ASP A 183 -11.80 3.34 19.30
N MET A 184 -11.20 4.40 19.84
CA MET A 184 -10.48 4.30 21.13
C MET A 184 -10.58 5.56 22.02
N ALA A 185 -11.79 6.09 22.21
CA ALA A 185 -12.12 6.84 23.42
C ALA A 185 -13.16 5.99 24.19
N ASP A 186 -12.87 5.65 25.44
CA ASP A 186 -13.91 5.19 26.35
C ASP A 186 -14.92 6.32 26.62
N ALA A 187 -15.99 6.03 27.37
CA ALA A 187 -17.02 7.03 27.69
C ALA A 187 -16.45 8.26 28.44
N GLU A 188 -15.22 8.13 28.96
CA GLU A 188 -14.46 9.13 29.71
C GLU A 188 -13.41 9.88 28.87
N GLY A 189 -13.20 9.53 27.60
CA GLY A 189 -12.34 10.27 26.68
C GLY A 189 -10.84 9.97 26.79
N GLU A 190 -10.43 8.88 27.44
CA GLU A 190 -9.02 8.50 27.51
C GLU A 190 -8.59 7.74 26.25
N LEU A 191 -7.48 8.18 25.66
CA LEU A 191 -6.82 7.52 24.52
C LEU A 191 -6.35 6.12 24.92
N GLN A 192 -6.97 5.07 24.36
CA GLN A 192 -6.42 3.73 24.53
C GLN A 192 -5.10 3.62 23.77
N ARG A 193 -4.02 3.29 24.48
CA ARG A 193 -2.72 2.99 23.87
C ARG A 193 -2.88 1.82 22.89
N PRO A 194 -2.30 1.88 21.68
CA PRO A 194 -2.36 0.77 20.76
C PRO A 194 -1.78 -0.49 21.39
N ARG A 195 -2.51 -1.59 21.21
CA ARG A 195 -2.11 -2.89 21.76
C ARG A 195 -1.08 -3.50 20.83
N TRP A 196 0.20 -3.29 21.13
CA TRP A 196 1.31 -3.98 20.49
C TRP A 196 1.05 -5.49 20.47
N LYS A 197 1.10 -6.09 19.28
CA LYS A 197 0.90 -7.53 19.10
C LYS A 197 2.16 -8.23 19.61
N GLY A 198 2.04 -8.89 20.76
CA GLY A 198 3.19 -9.54 21.39
C GLY A 198 3.77 -10.65 20.53
N LEU A 199 5.09 -10.86 20.66
CA LEU A 199 5.84 -11.95 20.05
C LEU A 199 5.28 -13.34 20.43
N LEU A 200 4.63 -13.43 21.59
CA LEU A 200 3.93 -14.60 22.07
C LEU A 200 2.66 -14.89 21.25
N ARG A 201 2.50 -16.14 20.83
CA ARG A 201 1.27 -16.60 20.20
C ARG A 201 0.11 -16.59 21.22
N SER A 202 -1.08 -16.24 20.77
CA SER A 202 -2.32 -16.30 21.56
C SER A 202 -3.38 -17.05 20.78
N GLY A 203 -4.34 -17.68 21.47
CA GLY A 203 -5.40 -18.49 20.86
C GLY A 203 -5.13 -19.99 21.00
N ASP A 204 -5.59 -20.78 20.04
CA ASP A 204 -5.30 -22.21 19.95
C ASP A 204 -3.82 -22.43 19.57
N ASP A 205 -3.25 -23.59 19.97
CA ASP A 205 -1.83 -23.94 19.82
C ASP A 205 -0.87 -22.95 20.51
N SER A 206 -1.15 -22.61 21.76
CA SER A 206 -0.48 -21.52 22.47
C SER A 206 0.45 -21.98 23.61
N LEU A 207 0.61 -23.28 23.78
CA LEU A 207 1.58 -23.90 24.67
C LEU A 207 2.82 -24.32 23.89
N ARG A 208 3.98 -24.32 24.55
CA ARG A 208 5.24 -24.79 23.97
C ARG A 208 5.12 -26.18 23.32
N ALA A 209 4.33 -27.06 23.93
CA ALA A 209 4.08 -28.42 23.43
C ALA A 209 3.43 -28.45 22.03
N ASP A 210 2.66 -27.43 21.66
CA ASP A 210 1.93 -27.36 20.40
C ASP A 210 2.86 -27.04 19.22
N ARG A 211 4.00 -26.36 19.47
CA ARG A 211 5.02 -26.01 18.46
C ARG A 211 6.43 -26.03 19.03
N LYS A 212 7.04 -27.21 18.97
CA LYS A 212 8.35 -27.54 19.56
C LYS A 212 9.49 -26.64 19.06
N ASP A 213 9.46 -26.27 17.78
CA ASP A 213 10.55 -25.52 17.13
C ASP A 213 10.43 -23.99 17.32
N MET A 214 9.44 -23.53 18.08
CA MET A 214 9.10 -22.10 18.21
C MET A 214 9.35 -21.53 19.62
N PHE A 215 10.01 -22.29 20.49
CA PHE A 215 10.40 -21.85 21.83
C PHE A 215 11.92 -21.72 21.89
N TYR A 216 12.41 -20.49 21.71
CA TYR A 216 13.83 -20.15 21.64
C TYR A 216 14.07 -18.78 22.30
N PRO A 217 15.28 -18.49 22.79
CA PRO A 217 15.58 -17.21 23.39
C PRO A 217 15.82 -16.14 22.33
N VAL A 218 15.46 -14.89 22.64
CA VAL A 218 15.93 -13.72 21.90
C VAL A 218 16.94 -13.00 22.77
N TRP A 219 18.13 -12.78 22.24
CA TRP A 219 19.22 -12.16 22.99
C TRP A 219 19.11 -10.64 22.95
N PHE A 220 19.15 -10.01 24.12
CA PHE A 220 19.04 -8.56 24.30
C PHE A 220 20.33 -7.98 24.86
N ASP A 221 20.84 -6.93 24.22
CA ASP A 221 21.98 -6.16 24.70
C ASP A 221 21.48 -4.98 25.55
N GLU A 222 21.68 -5.09 26.86
CA GLU A 222 21.27 -4.05 27.82
C GLU A 222 22.05 -2.74 27.65
N SER A 223 23.27 -2.79 27.10
CA SER A 223 24.11 -1.60 26.92
C SER A 223 23.66 -0.75 25.74
N THR A 224 23.16 -1.38 24.67
CA THR A 224 22.68 -0.69 23.47
C THR A 224 21.16 -0.56 23.42
N GLY A 225 20.44 -1.31 24.26
CA GLY A 225 18.98 -1.36 24.27
C GLY A 225 18.38 -2.06 23.05
N ARG A 226 19.14 -2.95 22.40
CA ARG A 226 18.76 -3.59 21.13
C ARG A 226 18.72 -5.11 21.25
N LEU A 227 17.87 -5.73 20.44
CA LEU A 227 17.89 -7.18 20.26
C LEU A 227 19.03 -7.55 19.32
N SER A 228 19.79 -8.58 19.68
CA SER A 228 20.99 -9.03 18.98
C SER A 228 20.66 -10.12 17.95
N HIS A 229 20.04 -11.22 18.38
CA HIS A 229 19.69 -12.35 17.50
C HIS A 229 18.73 -13.32 18.21
N ALA A 230 18.15 -14.26 17.45
CA ALA A 230 17.45 -15.42 17.99
C ALA A 230 18.43 -16.57 18.25
N GLY A 231 18.28 -17.26 19.38
CA GLY A 231 18.94 -18.54 19.63
C GLY A 231 18.24 -19.72 18.94
N GLU A 232 18.72 -20.92 19.22
CA GLU A 232 18.13 -22.17 18.73
C GLU A 232 16.90 -22.57 19.58
N ALA A 233 15.99 -23.34 18.97
CA ALA A 233 14.82 -23.87 19.66
C ALA A 233 15.22 -24.86 20.75
N LEU A 234 14.66 -24.65 21.95
CA LEU A 234 14.94 -25.47 23.11
C LEU A 234 14.04 -26.73 23.12
N PRO A 235 14.61 -27.94 23.13
CA PRO A 235 13.86 -29.21 23.20
C PRO A 235 12.92 -29.27 24.41
N LEU A 236 11.73 -29.87 24.25
CA LEU A 236 10.65 -29.86 25.27
C LEU A 236 11.05 -30.39 26.65
N ASP A 237 12.04 -31.26 26.70
CA ASP A 237 12.58 -31.88 27.91
C ASP A 237 13.60 -30.99 28.64
N GLU A 238 13.99 -29.88 28.04
CA GLU A 238 14.95 -28.93 28.61
C GLU A 238 14.26 -27.67 29.16
N THR A 239 14.81 -27.16 30.27
CA THR A 239 14.36 -25.93 30.93
C THR A 239 15.12 -24.71 30.42
N PRO A 240 14.47 -23.56 30.21
CA PRO A 240 15.13 -22.35 29.72
C PRO A 240 16.16 -21.83 30.73
N ASP A 241 17.34 -21.45 30.21
CA ASP A 241 18.38 -20.77 30.99
C ASP A 241 18.24 -19.25 30.83
N PHE A 242 18.11 -18.55 31.96
CA PHE A 242 17.95 -17.10 32.02
C PHE A 242 19.27 -16.35 32.25
N SER A 243 20.37 -17.08 32.37
CA SER A 243 21.68 -16.51 32.66
C SER A 243 22.19 -15.69 31.46
N PRO A 244 22.66 -14.45 31.67
CA PRO A 244 23.31 -13.69 30.61
C PRO A 244 24.53 -14.41 30.06
N GLN A 245 24.75 -14.31 28.75
CA GLN A 245 25.90 -14.88 28.04
C GLN A 245 26.53 -13.80 27.17
N ASP A 246 27.86 -13.65 27.25
CA ASP A 246 28.63 -12.65 26.47
C ASP A 246 28.08 -11.21 26.57
N GLY A 247 27.54 -10.83 27.73
CA GLY A 247 26.94 -9.51 27.95
C GLY A 247 25.53 -9.34 27.39
N LEU A 248 24.91 -10.41 26.88
CA LEU A 248 23.55 -10.43 26.37
C LEU A 248 22.63 -11.17 27.35
N THR A 249 21.44 -10.62 27.57
CA THR A 249 20.40 -11.21 28.43
C THR A 249 19.42 -12.00 27.56
N PRO A 250 19.16 -13.29 27.84
CA PRO A 250 18.20 -14.08 27.09
C PRO A 250 16.76 -13.76 27.48
N ILE A 251 15.91 -13.46 26.49
CA ILE A 251 14.48 -13.24 26.65
C ILE A 251 13.73 -14.46 26.12
N TRP A 252 13.07 -15.19 27.01
CA TRP A 252 12.26 -16.37 26.67
C TRP A 252 10.78 -16.02 26.50
N PRO A 253 10.05 -16.72 25.61
CA PRO A 253 8.62 -16.51 25.39
C PRO A 253 7.81 -17.12 26.53
N ILE A 254 7.76 -16.41 27.66
CA ILE A 254 7.07 -16.81 28.88
C ILE A 254 5.87 -15.89 29.11
N ARG A 255 4.72 -16.49 29.41
CA ARG A 255 3.47 -15.78 29.69
C ARG A 255 3.46 -15.20 31.11
N ARG A 256 2.52 -14.29 31.36
CA ARG A 256 2.30 -13.71 32.71
C ARG A 256 1.90 -14.74 33.76
N ASP A 257 1.27 -15.85 33.35
CA ASP A 257 0.95 -16.98 34.22
C ASP A 257 2.10 -17.99 34.35
N MET A 258 3.32 -17.59 33.96
CA MET A 258 4.55 -18.37 33.97
C MET A 258 4.55 -19.58 33.03
N LYS A 259 3.54 -19.74 32.17
CA LYS A 259 3.53 -20.81 31.17
C LYS A 259 4.41 -20.49 29.98
N GLU A 260 5.06 -21.52 29.48
CA GLU A 260 5.88 -21.48 28.27
C GLU A 260 4.99 -21.48 27.02
N GLY A 261 5.19 -20.48 26.15
CA GLY A 261 4.41 -20.34 24.92
C GLY A 261 5.32 -20.25 23.70
N PRO A 262 4.86 -20.67 22.51
CA PRO A 262 5.64 -20.51 21.30
C PRO A 262 5.64 -19.05 20.85
N THR A 263 6.74 -18.63 20.25
CA THR A 263 6.84 -17.38 19.50
C THR A 263 6.03 -17.45 18.21
N ARG A 264 5.67 -16.28 17.65
CA ARG A 264 4.98 -16.16 16.35
C ARG A 264 5.95 -16.22 15.16
N ALA A 265 7.21 -15.89 15.38
CA ALA A 265 8.29 -15.77 14.40
C ALA A 265 9.22 -16.99 14.45
N ALA A 266 9.82 -17.39 13.33
CA ALA A 266 10.80 -18.49 13.33
C ALA A 266 12.22 -17.97 13.62
N PRO A 267 13.09 -18.75 14.29
CA PRO A 267 14.37 -18.26 14.81
C PRO A 267 15.34 -17.78 13.72
N ARG A 268 15.37 -18.47 12.56
CA ARG A 268 16.38 -18.24 11.51
C ARG A 268 16.05 -17.16 10.49
N ARG A 269 14.85 -16.57 10.51
CA ARG A 269 14.42 -15.74 9.38
C ARG A 269 13.63 -14.48 9.69
N SER A 270 13.30 -14.19 10.95
CA SER A 270 12.38 -13.06 11.16
C SER A 270 12.43 -12.33 12.49
N ILE A 271 13.19 -12.67 13.53
CA ILE A 271 12.98 -11.96 14.82
C ILE A 271 13.55 -10.54 14.82
N LEU A 272 14.70 -10.33 14.18
CA LEU A 272 15.27 -8.99 14.00
C LEU A 272 14.39 -8.18 13.05
N ASP A 273 13.87 -8.80 11.99
CA ASP A 273 12.89 -8.14 11.11
C ASP A 273 11.58 -7.84 11.85
N TYR A 274 11.11 -8.71 12.75
CA TYR A 274 9.87 -8.54 13.52
C TYR A 274 10.02 -7.54 14.66
N ALA A 275 11.22 -7.38 15.21
CA ALA A 275 11.47 -6.44 16.29
C ALA A 275 11.96 -5.06 15.82
N LEU A 276 12.57 -4.98 14.64
CA LEU A 276 12.82 -3.72 13.92
C LEU A 276 11.59 -3.29 13.11
N HIS A 277 10.68 -4.21 12.78
CA HIS A 277 9.41 -3.96 12.10
C HIS A 277 8.25 -4.73 12.78
N PRO A 278 7.76 -4.28 13.94
CA PRO A 278 6.60 -4.88 14.62
C PRO A 278 5.25 -4.71 13.87
N HIS A 279 5.28 -4.20 12.64
CA HIS A 279 4.13 -3.77 11.85
C HIS A 279 3.72 -4.75 10.72
N LEU A 280 4.18 -6.02 10.77
CA LEU A 280 3.62 -7.12 9.98
C LEU A 280 2.61 -7.96 10.79
#